data_AF-A0A7V6E7H6-F1
#
_entry.id   AF-A0A7V6E7H6-F1
#
_cell.length_a   1.000
_cell.length_b   1.000
_cell.length_c   1.000
_cell.angle_alpha   90.00
_cell.angle_beta   90.00
_cell.angle_gamma   90.00
#
_symmetry.space_group_name_H-M   'P 1'
#
loop_
_entity.id
_entity.type
_entity.pdbx_description
1 polymer ?
#
loop_
_entity_poly.entity_id
_entity_poly.type
_entity_poly.pdbx_seq_one_letter_code
_entity_poly.pdbx_strand_id
1 'polypeptide(L)'
;MDEISRRLLLLQTKAYQANQRKIKMLVSAPRRYEREDLERYERELEESVPRRWVISTVEELKRAIRRSNVVLVGDYHTLDQSQRGFLRILRLERCKKVAVALEFVHARYQKHVDDYLNDRIDDETFLRRIAYKKAWASYQVWPNFKPIFDLCKARGNRVVALDCDPMECSTVFSRAWFAGWRVVEVLRDWDVQKVFVLMGEAHMAPTHLPQAIEEASKRLGVEVQCLVIHQILDKLWFDLVEKGIEGMAEVVKLQKDRFYVPASSPIVAQQSFLAQVSDERWALCYDDLEGLKALFLKYVRDLSKIFSLPSPKGLQDIVVFGPNSLSEISQLAKTISEEVWQILSLHIEMSESLAMPREAFVYLSELTPTHIAEEASHTLKELLAGSNTPCDPNDFFYSRIMHEVIGYFGSKVFNPKRKPPSLSYLMKMVK
;
A
#
# COMPACT_ATOMS: atom_id res chain seq x y z
N MET A 1 13.62 19.03 -15.78
CA MET A 1 14.04 18.03 -14.79
C MET A 1 15.56 18.03 -14.73
N ASP A 2 16.13 18.35 -13.57
CA ASP A 2 17.56 18.27 -13.31
C ASP A 2 18.05 16.81 -13.26
N GLU A 3 19.37 16.61 -13.17
CA GLU A 3 19.98 15.28 -13.17
C GLU A 3 19.54 14.40 -11.99
N ILE A 4 19.43 14.96 -10.78
CA ILE A 4 19.04 14.22 -9.57
C ILE A 4 17.59 13.78 -9.68
N SER A 5 16.71 14.67 -10.15
CA SER A 5 15.31 14.33 -10.39
C SER A 5 15.16 13.20 -11.43
N ARG A 6 16.00 13.17 -12.49
CA ARG A 6 16.01 12.05 -13.46
C ARG A 6 16.48 10.75 -12.82
N ARG A 7 17.54 10.81 -12.02
CA ARG A 7 18.08 9.65 -11.28
C ARG A 7 17.03 9.07 -10.33
N LEU A 8 16.32 9.92 -9.60
CA LEU A 8 15.26 9.52 -8.67
C LEU A 8 14.08 8.88 -9.40
N LEU A 9 13.64 9.47 -10.52
CA LEU A 9 12.56 8.90 -11.33
C LEU A 9 12.93 7.51 -11.86
N LEU A 10 14.16 7.35 -12.36
CA LEU A 10 14.68 6.05 -12.83
C LEU A 10 14.69 5.02 -11.70
N LEU A 11 15.14 5.42 -10.51
CA LEU A 11 15.20 4.56 -9.32
C LEU A 11 13.81 4.07 -8.89
N GLN A 12 12.84 4.98 -8.82
CA GLN A 12 11.45 4.65 -8.51
C GLN A 12 10.82 3.73 -9.57
N THR A 13 11.12 3.99 -10.85
CA THR A 13 10.68 3.13 -11.96
C THR A 13 11.23 1.71 -11.82
N LYS A 14 12.52 1.56 -11.50
CA LYS A 14 13.15 0.25 -11.29
C LYS A 14 12.53 -0.48 -10.10
N ALA A 15 12.35 0.18 -8.97
CA ALA A 15 11.72 -0.38 -7.78
C ALA A 15 10.30 -0.90 -8.08
N TYR A 16 9.50 -0.07 -8.76
CA TYR A 16 8.15 -0.43 -9.18
C TYR A 16 8.13 -1.66 -10.11
N GLN A 17 8.99 -1.70 -11.11
CA GLN A 17 9.06 -2.83 -12.05
C GLN A 17 9.52 -4.12 -11.37
N ALA A 18 10.47 -4.03 -10.43
CA ALA A 18 10.94 -5.17 -9.66
C ALA A 18 9.82 -5.76 -8.80
N ASN A 19 9.08 -4.91 -8.09
CA ASN A 19 7.90 -5.32 -7.32
C ASN A 19 6.80 -5.91 -8.21
N GLN A 20 6.51 -5.32 -9.37
CA GLN A 20 5.56 -5.89 -10.35
C GLN A 20 5.95 -7.31 -10.77
N ARG A 21 7.24 -7.57 -11.04
CA ARG A 21 7.72 -8.92 -11.37
C ARG A 21 7.48 -9.90 -10.22
N LYS A 22 7.82 -9.51 -8.98
CA LYS A 22 7.57 -10.33 -7.77
C LYS A 22 6.08 -10.63 -7.59
N ILE A 23 5.22 -9.61 -7.69
CA ILE A 23 3.77 -9.77 -7.54
C ILE A 23 3.20 -10.70 -8.60
N LYS A 24 3.58 -10.53 -9.87
CA LYS A 24 3.14 -11.42 -10.97
C LYS A 24 3.53 -12.88 -10.73
N MET A 25 4.69 -13.14 -10.14
CA MET A 25 5.10 -14.49 -9.75
C MET A 25 4.25 -15.06 -8.61
N LEU A 26 3.86 -14.25 -7.62
CA LEU A 26 3.08 -14.70 -6.46
C LEU A 26 1.59 -14.93 -6.79
N VAL A 27 1.01 -14.16 -7.71
CA VAL A 27 -0.43 -14.19 -8.07
C VAL A 27 -0.72 -15.22 -9.20
N SER A 28 0.11 -16.26 -9.32
CA SER A 28 0.08 -17.23 -10.43
C SER A 28 -0.65 -18.56 -10.16
N ALA A 29 -1.33 -18.72 -9.01
CA ALA A 29 -2.15 -19.90 -8.65
C ALA A 29 -3.66 -19.53 -8.46
N PRO A 30 -4.60 -20.49 -8.51
CA PRO A 30 -5.87 -20.36 -9.22
C PRO A 30 -6.69 -19.16 -8.76
N ARG A 31 -7.05 -18.34 -9.75
CA ARG A 31 -7.66 -17.03 -9.53
C ARG A 31 -9.17 -17.17 -9.33
N ARG A 32 -9.74 -16.28 -8.51
CA ARG A 32 -11.19 -16.04 -8.40
C ARG A 32 -11.81 -15.65 -9.76
N TYR A 33 -10.99 -15.11 -10.67
CA TYR A 33 -11.38 -14.57 -11.97
C TYR A 33 -10.37 -14.95 -13.06
N GLU A 34 -10.83 -15.00 -14.30
CA GLU A 34 -9.95 -15.18 -15.46
C GLU A 34 -8.90 -14.06 -15.53
N ARG A 35 -7.68 -14.43 -15.93
CA ARG A 35 -6.56 -13.49 -15.98
C ARG A 35 -6.78 -12.37 -16.98
N GLU A 36 -7.34 -12.71 -18.13
CA GLU A 36 -7.64 -11.76 -19.20
C GLU A 36 -8.67 -10.71 -18.76
N ASP A 37 -9.68 -11.11 -17.99
CA ASP A 37 -10.68 -10.19 -17.41
C ASP A 37 -10.00 -9.19 -16.48
N LEU A 38 -9.14 -9.65 -15.58
CA LEU A 38 -8.42 -8.77 -14.63
C LEU A 38 -7.48 -7.81 -15.36
N GLU A 39 -6.68 -8.30 -16.30
CA GLU A 39 -5.74 -7.48 -17.08
C GLU A 39 -6.49 -6.45 -17.94
N ARG A 40 -7.64 -6.82 -18.49
CA ARG A 40 -8.53 -5.88 -19.18
C ARG A 40 -9.07 -4.82 -18.21
N TYR A 41 -9.54 -5.23 -17.04
CA TYR A 41 -10.11 -4.35 -16.04
C TYR A 41 -9.09 -3.30 -15.55
N GLU A 42 -7.87 -3.74 -15.23
CA GLU A 42 -6.78 -2.83 -14.84
C GLU A 42 -6.41 -1.87 -15.98
N ARG A 43 -6.32 -2.37 -17.22
CA ARG A 43 -6.03 -1.54 -18.40
C ARG A 43 -7.11 -0.48 -18.65
N GLU A 44 -8.40 -0.83 -18.50
CA GLU A 44 -9.50 0.14 -18.66
C GLU A 44 -9.39 1.29 -17.64
N LEU A 45 -8.93 1.03 -16.40
CA LEU A 45 -8.60 2.09 -15.44
C LEU A 45 -7.46 2.96 -15.95
N GLU A 46 -6.32 2.37 -16.32
CA GLU A 46 -5.12 3.10 -16.76
C GLU A 46 -5.40 4.01 -17.97
N GLU A 47 -6.14 3.49 -18.96
CA GLU A 47 -6.54 4.22 -20.17
C GLU A 47 -7.55 5.34 -19.86
N SER A 48 -8.32 5.22 -18.77
CA SER A 48 -9.29 6.23 -18.36
C SER A 48 -8.69 7.48 -17.71
N VAL A 49 -7.40 7.45 -17.36
CA VAL A 49 -6.71 8.60 -16.74
C VAL A 49 -6.46 9.66 -17.82
N PRO A 50 -7.03 10.87 -17.69
CA PRO A 50 -6.90 11.88 -18.73
C PRO A 50 -5.45 12.39 -18.82
N ARG A 51 -4.98 12.63 -20.05
CA ARG A 51 -3.63 13.21 -20.29
C ARG A 51 -3.46 14.62 -19.72
N ARG A 52 -4.57 15.35 -19.53
CA ARG A 52 -4.59 16.68 -18.94
C ARG A 52 -5.32 16.63 -17.61
N TRP A 53 -4.66 17.11 -16.58
CA TRP A 53 -5.14 17.23 -15.22
C TRP A 53 -4.62 18.56 -14.64
N VAL A 54 -5.23 19.01 -13.55
CA VAL A 54 -4.83 20.25 -12.87
C VAL A 54 -4.66 20.01 -11.38
N ILE A 55 -3.72 20.72 -10.77
CA ILE A 55 -3.63 20.80 -9.30
C ILE A 55 -4.90 21.47 -8.79
N SER A 56 -5.48 20.88 -7.76
CA SER A 56 -6.70 21.35 -7.11
C SER A 56 -6.47 21.53 -5.62
N THR A 57 -7.51 21.89 -4.88
CA THR A 57 -7.44 22.15 -3.45
C THR A 57 -8.39 21.25 -2.67
N VAL A 58 -8.08 21.07 -1.40
CA VAL A 58 -8.97 20.39 -0.46
C VAL A 58 -10.35 21.07 -0.41
N GLU A 59 -10.43 22.39 -0.59
CA GLU A 59 -11.68 23.15 -0.65
C GLU A 59 -12.51 22.83 -1.90
N GLU A 60 -11.89 22.64 -3.06
CA GLU A 60 -12.57 22.13 -4.26
C GLU A 60 -13.10 20.71 -4.03
N LEU A 61 -12.28 19.82 -3.47
CA LEU A 61 -12.69 18.45 -3.15
C LEU A 61 -13.87 18.43 -2.16
N LYS A 62 -13.81 19.22 -1.08
CA LYS A 62 -14.92 19.39 -0.13
C LYS A 62 -16.20 19.87 -0.83
N ARG A 63 -16.10 20.78 -1.80
CA ARG A 63 -17.27 21.25 -2.57
C ARG A 63 -17.83 20.16 -3.47
N ALA A 64 -16.97 19.38 -4.13
CA ALA A 64 -17.39 18.23 -4.92
C ALA A 64 -18.11 17.19 -4.05
N ILE A 65 -17.50 16.78 -2.93
CA ILE A 65 -18.08 15.83 -1.96
C ILE A 65 -19.46 16.31 -1.51
N ARG A 66 -19.60 17.60 -1.13
CA ARG A 66 -20.88 18.15 -0.68
C ARG A 66 -21.99 18.05 -1.72
N ARG A 67 -21.65 18.24 -3.00
CA ARG A 67 -22.60 18.18 -4.12
C ARG A 67 -22.94 16.75 -4.54
N SER A 68 -22.19 15.75 -4.13
CA SER A 68 -22.43 14.36 -4.52
C SER A 68 -23.24 13.61 -3.47
N ASN A 69 -24.13 12.74 -3.92
CA ASN A 69 -24.83 11.77 -3.06
C ASN A 69 -24.22 10.36 -3.14
N VAL A 70 -23.35 10.11 -4.11
CA VAL A 70 -22.47 8.93 -4.14
C VAL A 70 -21.03 9.40 -4.24
N VAL A 71 -20.19 8.97 -3.31
CA VAL A 71 -18.73 9.24 -3.32
C VAL A 71 -17.99 7.92 -3.34
N LEU A 72 -17.39 7.59 -4.48
CA LEU A 72 -16.59 6.40 -4.68
C LEU A 72 -15.12 6.71 -4.37
N VAL A 73 -14.48 5.89 -3.56
CA VAL A 73 -13.07 6.03 -3.21
C VAL A 73 -12.34 4.73 -3.53
N GLY A 74 -11.27 4.85 -4.31
CA GLY A 74 -10.41 3.72 -4.68
C GLY A 74 -9.63 3.19 -3.49
N ASP A 75 -9.50 1.86 -3.39
CA ASP A 75 -8.80 1.19 -2.30
C ASP A 75 -7.62 0.36 -2.81
N TYR A 76 -6.58 0.29 -1.99
CA TYR A 76 -5.54 -0.73 -2.07
C TYR A 76 -5.54 -1.51 -0.75
N HIS A 77 -6.14 -2.69 -0.73
CA HIS A 77 -6.57 -3.37 0.50
C HIS A 77 -5.45 -3.57 1.54
N THR A 78 -4.24 -3.89 1.09
CA THR A 78 -3.11 -4.16 1.99
C THR A 78 -2.41 -2.88 2.48
N LEU A 79 -2.70 -1.73 1.87
CA LEU A 79 -2.09 -0.44 2.20
C LEU A 79 -2.96 0.33 3.17
N ASP A 80 -2.57 0.40 4.45
CA ASP A 80 -3.34 1.05 5.50
C ASP A 80 -3.63 2.54 5.23
N GLN A 81 -2.71 3.25 4.55
CA GLN A 81 -2.93 4.64 4.15
C GLN A 81 -4.11 4.83 3.19
N SER A 82 -4.48 3.81 2.42
CA SER A 82 -5.67 3.86 1.56
C SER A 82 -6.95 3.93 2.41
N GLN A 83 -7.07 3.10 3.45
CA GLN A 83 -8.22 3.15 4.36
C GLN A 83 -8.18 4.39 5.27
N ARG A 84 -6.98 4.84 5.70
CA ARG A 84 -6.84 6.13 6.41
C ARG A 84 -7.22 7.32 5.53
N GLY A 85 -6.88 7.29 4.24
CA GLY A 85 -7.27 8.30 3.26
C GLY A 85 -8.78 8.35 3.08
N PHE A 86 -9.44 7.19 3.00
CA PHE A 86 -10.89 7.10 3.06
C PHE A 86 -11.48 7.73 4.32
N LEU A 87 -10.90 7.46 5.51
CA LEU A 87 -11.33 8.11 6.76
C LEU A 87 -11.15 9.63 6.72
N ARG A 88 -10.06 10.14 6.14
CA ARG A 88 -9.84 11.59 5.97
C ARG A 88 -10.93 12.18 5.08
N ILE A 89 -11.25 11.54 3.96
CA ILE A 89 -12.32 11.94 3.03
C ILE A 89 -13.69 11.91 3.73
N LEU A 90 -14.04 10.82 4.40
CA LEU A 90 -15.31 10.67 5.12
C LEU A 90 -15.46 11.70 6.25
N ARG A 91 -14.35 12.15 6.86
CA ARG A 91 -14.36 13.21 7.87
C ARG A 91 -14.66 14.60 7.31
N LEU A 92 -14.51 14.82 6.00
CA LEU A 92 -14.88 16.07 5.34
C LEU A 92 -16.40 16.24 5.23
N GLU A 93 -17.16 15.14 5.28
CA GLU A 93 -18.61 15.16 5.23
C GLU A 93 -19.23 15.49 6.60
N ARG A 94 -20.27 16.33 6.58
CA ARG A 94 -21.02 16.77 7.76
C ARG A 94 -22.47 16.31 7.74
N CYS A 95 -22.94 15.71 6.64
CA CYS A 95 -24.24 15.05 6.56
C CYS A 95 -24.37 13.98 7.66
N LYS A 96 -25.52 13.94 8.33
CA LYS A 96 -25.81 12.96 9.39
C LYS A 96 -26.37 11.64 8.84
N LYS A 97 -26.96 11.67 7.64
CA LYS A 97 -27.64 10.53 7.02
C LYS A 97 -26.71 9.89 5.98
N VAL A 98 -25.63 9.26 6.46
CA VAL A 98 -24.59 8.67 5.61
C VAL A 98 -24.57 7.15 5.78
N ALA A 99 -24.52 6.44 4.65
CA ALA A 99 -24.11 5.04 4.59
C ALA A 99 -22.65 4.93 4.08
N VAL A 100 -21.92 3.99 4.65
CA VAL A 100 -20.56 3.63 4.25
C VAL A 100 -20.58 2.22 3.69
N ALA A 101 -20.38 2.08 2.39
CA ALA A 101 -20.51 0.84 1.68
C ALA A 101 -19.11 0.26 1.38
N LEU A 102 -18.86 -0.97 1.83
CA LEU A 102 -17.53 -1.57 1.87
C LEU A 102 -17.51 -2.90 1.11
N GLU A 103 -16.54 -3.02 0.21
CA GLU A 103 -16.16 -4.29 -0.42
C GLU A 103 -15.64 -5.34 0.59
N PHE A 104 -15.31 -4.91 1.82
CA PHE A 104 -14.76 -5.76 2.87
C PHE A 104 -15.62 -7.01 3.20
N VAL A 105 -16.94 -6.92 3.04
CA VAL A 105 -17.91 -7.93 3.48
C VAL A 105 -18.84 -8.32 2.33
N HIS A 106 -19.09 -9.63 2.17
CA HIS A 106 -20.12 -10.11 1.25
C HIS A 106 -21.52 -9.65 1.71
N ALA A 107 -22.35 -9.16 0.78
CA ALA A 107 -23.68 -8.61 1.03
C ALA A 107 -24.61 -9.56 1.80
N ARG A 108 -24.49 -10.88 1.59
CA ARG A 108 -25.25 -11.90 2.33
C ARG A 108 -25.05 -11.86 3.85
N TYR A 109 -23.97 -11.23 4.31
CA TYR A 109 -23.64 -11.09 5.73
C TYR A 109 -24.05 -9.74 6.33
N GLN A 110 -24.89 -8.95 5.66
CA GLN A 110 -25.34 -7.64 6.15
C GLN A 110 -25.86 -7.68 7.59
N LYS A 111 -26.62 -8.72 7.96
CA LYS A 111 -27.13 -8.89 9.34
C LYS A 111 -26.00 -8.84 10.39
N HIS A 112 -24.84 -9.44 10.08
CA HIS A 112 -23.70 -9.47 11.00
C HIS A 112 -22.96 -8.14 11.06
N VAL A 113 -22.95 -7.38 9.97
CA VAL A 113 -22.50 -5.98 9.97
C VAL A 113 -23.37 -5.16 10.92
N ASP A 114 -24.69 -5.29 10.81
CA ASP A 114 -25.64 -4.57 11.66
C ASP A 114 -25.51 -5.00 13.13
N ASP A 115 -25.38 -6.30 13.40
CA ASP A 115 -25.15 -6.81 14.76
C ASP A 115 -23.86 -6.23 15.37
N TYR A 116 -22.78 -6.16 14.59
CA TYR A 116 -21.51 -5.62 15.05
C TYR A 116 -21.59 -4.11 15.30
N LEU A 117 -22.23 -3.34 14.40
CA LEU A 117 -22.42 -1.90 14.57
C LEU A 117 -23.25 -1.53 15.80
N ASN A 118 -24.20 -2.38 16.19
CA ASN A 118 -25.05 -2.19 17.37
C ASN A 118 -24.48 -2.84 18.64
N ASP A 119 -23.18 -3.17 18.66
CA ASP A 119 -22.47 -3.78 19.79
C ASP A 119 -23.12 -5.07 20.31
N ARG A 120 -23.85 -5.81 19.44
CA ARG A 120 -24.46 -7.12 19.78
C ARG A 120 -23.47 -8.29 19.67
N ILE A 121 -22.35 -8.08 18.97
CA ILE A 121 -21.26 -9.04 18.82
C ILE A 121 -19.91 -8.33 18.86
N ASP A 122 -18.89 -9.04 19.34
CA ASP A 122 -17.50 -8.58 19.37
C ASP A 122 -16.78 -8.79 18.02
N ASP A 123 -15.54 -8.27 17.93
CA ASP A 123 -14.67 -8.41 16.76
C ASP A 123 -14.48 -9.88 16.34
N GLU A 124 -14.18 -10.77 17.30
CA GLU A 124 -13.91 -12.17 17.01
C GLU A 124 -15.14 -12.86 16.40
N THR A 125 -16.32 -12.63 16.98
CA THR A 125 -17.58 -13.18 16.50
C THR A 125 -17.98 -12.57 15.17
N PHE A 126 -17.78 -11.26 14.96
CA PHE A 126 -18.03 -10.61 13.69
C PHE A 126 -17.19 -11.22 12.57
N LEU A 127 -15.86 -11.30 12.75
CA LEU A 127 -14.94 -11.85 11.75
C LEU A 127 -15.25 -13.32 11.44
N ARG A 128 -15.60 -14.12 12.45
CA ARG A 128 -16.02 -15.52 12.25
C ARG A 128 -17.30 -15.61 11.42
N ARG A 129 -18.31 -14.78 11.72
CA ARG A 129 -19.63 -14.82 11.07
C ARG A 129 -19.63 -14.32 9.64
N ILE A 130 -18.75 -13.38 9.29
CA ILE A 130 -18.57 -12.95 7.89
C ILE A 130 -17.64 -13.86 7.08
N ALA A 131 -17.22 -14.99 7.65
CA ALA A 131 -16.26 -15.92 7.06
C ALA A 131 -14.93 -15.24 6.63
N TYR A 132 -14.45 -14.30 7.47
CA TYR A 132 -13.31 -13.43 7.16
C TYR A 132 -12.07 -14.18 6.64
N LYS A 133 -11.66 -15.25 7.33
CA LYS A 133 -10.48 -16.06 6.94
C LYS A 133 -10.60 -16.71 5.56
N LYS A 134 -11.83 -16.97 5.08
CA LYS A 134 -12.08 -17.52 3.75
C LYS A 134 -12.14 -16.42 2.69
N ALA A 135 -12.81 -15.30 3.01
CA ALA A 135 -12.92 -14.16 2.09
C ALA A 135 -11.56 -13.50 1.83
N TRP A 136 -10.70 -13.44 2.86
CA TRP A 136 -9.38 -12.81 2.83
C TRP A 136 -8.30 -13.83 3.18
N ALA A 137 -8.19 -14.90 2.39
CA ALA A 137 -7.28 -16.01 2.66
C ALA A 137 -5.79 -15.65 2.48
N SER A 138 -5.49 -14.69 1.59
CA SER A 138 -4.11 -14.36 1.20
C SER A 138 -3.48 -13.24 2.03
N TYR A 139 -4.26 -12.47 2.79
CA TYR A 139 -3.76 -11.32 3.56
C TYR A 139 -4.77 -10.85 4.62
N GLN A 140 -4.29 -10.28 5.73
CA GLN A 140 -5.10 -9.94 6.90
C GLN A 140 -5.32 -8.43 7.04
N VAL A 141 -6.39 -7.93 6.40
CA VAL A 141 -6.72 -6.50 6.32
C VAL A 141 -7.66 -5.95 7.40
N TRP A 142 -8.23 -6.77 8.32
CA TRP A 142 -9.16 -6.28 9.35
C TRP A 142 -8.62 -5.09 10.16
N PRO A 143 -7.34 -5.07 10.60
CA PRO A 143 -6.80 -3.92 11.31
C PRO A 143 -6.91 -2.58 10.56
N ASN A 144 -6.89 -2.61 9.22
CA ASN A 144 -7.02 -1.42 8.38
C ASN A 144 -8.49 -0.97 8.25
N PHE A 145 -9.43 -1.92 8.23
CA PHE A 145 -10.86 -1.64 8.09
C PHE A 145 -11.54 -1.32 9.42
N LYS A 146 -11.09 -1.88 10.54
CA LYS A 146 -11.71 -1.67 11.86
C LYS A 146 -11.92 -0.18 12.20
N PRO A 147 -10.94 0.73 11.96
CA PRO A 147 -11.13 2.15 12.21
C PRO A 147 -12.29 2.80 11.42
N ILE A 148 -12.66 2.25 10.25
CA ILE A 148 -13.83 2.68 9.47
C ILE A 148 -15.12 2.29 10.20
N PHE A 149 -15.22 1.06 10.68
CA PHE A 149 -16.35 0.62 11.47
C PHE A 149 -16.47 1.41 12.78
N ASP A 150 -15.37 1.63 13.48
CA ASP A 150 -15.34 2.41 14.71
C ASP A 150 -15.84 3.85 14.48
N LEU A 151 -15.43 4.49 13.38
CA LEU A 151 -15.93 5.81 13.00
C LEU A 151 -17.43 5.77 12.65
N CYS A 152 -17.90 4.71 11.99
CA CYS A 152 -19.33 4.56 11.66
C CYS A 152 -20.18 4.40 12.93
N LYS A 153 -19.74 3.56 13.87
CA LYS A 153 -20.37 3.43 15.20
C LYS A 153 -20.44 4.78 15.92
N ALA A 154 -19.31 5.49 16.00
CA ALA A 154 -19.22 6.78 16.68
C ALA A 154 -20.12 7.86 16.07
N ARG A 155 -20.40 7.80 14.76
CA ARG A 155 -21.24 8.77 14.05
C ARG A 155 -22.69 8.31 13.87
N GLY A 156 -23.03 7.08 14.23
CA GLY A 156 -24.33 6.47 13.90
C GLY A 156 -24.53 6.25 12.39
N ASN A 157 -23.45 6.19 11.62
CA ASN A 157 -23.52 5.89 10.19
C ASN A 157 -23.79 4.39 9.99
N ARG A 158 -24.58 4.06 8.96
CA ARG A 158 -24.78 2.65 8.57
C ARG A 158 -23.60 2.15 7.76
N VAL A 159 -23.27 0.86 7.88
CA VAL A 159 -22.32 0.18 7.00
C VAL A 159 -23.07 -0.79 6.08
N VAL A 160 -22.74 -0.76 4.79
CA VAL A 160 -23.32 -1.64 3.77
C VAL A 160 -22.26 -2.63 3.31
N ALA A 161 -22.56 -3.92 3.35
CA ALA A 161 -21.74 -4.95 2.74
C ALA A 161 -21.96 -4.98 1.20
N LEU A 162 -20.89 -4.81 0.43
CA LEU A 162 -20.97 -4.66 -1.04
C LEU A 162 -20.42 -5.84 -1.85
N ASP A 163 -19.62 -6.73 -1.27
CA ASP A 163 -19.04 -7.81 -2.07
C ASP A 163 -20.10 -8.89 -2.38
N CYS A 164 -19.93 -9.59 -3.49
CA CYS A 164 -20.80 -10.62 -4.00
C CYS A 164 -20.10 -11.98 -3.93
N ASP A 165 -20.82 -13.06 -3.65
CA ASP A 165 -20.19 -14.38 -3.64
C ASP A 165 -19.67 -14.72 -5.05
N PRO A 166 -18.46 -15.32 -5.20
CA PRO A 166 -17.95 -15.71 -6.52
C PRO A 166 -18.89 -16.62 -7.32
N MET A 167 -19.75 -17.40 -6.66
CA MET A 167 -20.75 -18.23 -7.32
C MET A 167 -21.91 -17.41 -7.92
N GLU A 168 -22.14 -16.20 -7.43
CA GLU A 168 -23.17 -15.26 -7.92
C GLU A 168 -22.57 -14.26 -8.92
N CYS A 169 -21.35 -13.80 -8.65
CA CYS A 169 -20.61 -12.86 -9.49
C CYS A 169 -19.28 -13.48 -9.93
N SER A 170 -19.29 -14.15 -11.08
CA SER A 170 -18.16 -14.92 -11.61
C SER A 170 -17.08 -14.08 -12.29
N THR A 171 -17.32 -12.78 -12.50
CA THR A 171 -16.35 -11.85 -13.12
C THR A 171 -16.21 -10.57 -12.30
N VAL A 172 -15.08 -9.88 -12.45
CA VAL A 172 -14.86 -8.57 -11.83
C VAL A 172 -15.90 -7.54 -12.31
N PHE A 173 -16.35 -7.62 -13.56
CA PHE A 173 -17.41 -6.79 -14.13
C PHE A 173 -18.77 -7.04 -13.47
N SER A 174 -19.18 -8.32 -13.33
CA SER A 174 -20.46 -8.68 -12.69
C SER A 174 -20.52 -8.21 -11.23
N ARG A 175 -19.37 -8.23 -10.55
CA ARG A 175 -19.21 -7.75 -9.18
C ARG A 175 -19.36 -6.24 -9.06
N ALA A 176 -18.76 -5.47 -9.97
CA ALA A 176 -18.98 -4.03 -10.04
C ALA A 176 -20.45 -3.69 -10.34
N TRP A 177 -21.09 -4.48 -11.21
CA TRP A 177 -22.52 -4.35 -11.48
C TRP A 177 -23.34 -4.56 -10.20
N PHE A 178 -23.15 -5.68 -9.52
CA PHE A 178 -23.81 -5.97 -8.24
C PHE A 178 -23.64 -4.84 -7.22
N ALA A 179 -22.41 -4.38 -7.01
CA ALA A 179 -22.12 -3.30 -6.08
C ALA A 179 -22.82 -1.99 -6.49
N GLY A 180 -22.82 -1.65 -7.78
CA GLY A 180 -23.47 -0.45 -8.30
C GLY A 180 -24.98 -0.44 -8.08
N TRP A 181 -25.64 -1.56 -8.36
CA TRP A 181 -27.07 -1.75 -8.06
C TRP A 181 -27.36 -1.58 -6.57
N ARG A 182 -26.57 -2.25 -5.74
CA ARG A 182 -26.73 -2.21 -4.28
C ARG A 182 -26.57 -0.79 -3.72
N VAL A 183 -25.65 0.01 -4.26
CA VAL A 183 -25.46 1.42 -3.86
C VAL A 183 -26.71 2.25 -4.16
N VAL A 184 -27.30 2.09 -5.34
CA VAL A 184 -28.51 2.82 -5.74
C VAL A 184 -29.73 2.37 -4.95
N GLU A 185 -29.87 1.07 -4.68
CA GLU A 185 -30.91 0.53 -3.79
C GLU A 185 -30.81 1.10 -2.38
N VAL A 186 -29.60 1.24 -1.83
CA VAL A 186 -29.39 1.86 -0.52
C VAL A 186 -29.86 3.33 -0.53
N LEU A 187 -29.54 4.10 -1.58
CA LEU A 187 -30.03 5.48 -1.70
C LEU A 187 -31.56 5.56 -1.82
N ARG A 188 -32.19 4.57 -2.44
CA ARG A 188 -33.65 4.52 -2.62
C ARG A 188 -34.38 4.10 -1.35
N ASP A 189 -33.90 3.05 -0.70
CA ASP A 189 -34.66 2.29 0.29
C ASP A 189 -34.29 2.66 1.73
N TRP A 190 -33.09 3.18 1.97
CA TRP A 190 -32.63 3.52 3.31
C TRP A 190 -32.81 5.02 3.57
N ASP A 191 -33.00 5.40 4.83
CA ASP A 191 -33.03 6.80 5.25
C ASP A 191 -31.62 7.41 5.26
N VAL A 192 -31.03 7.52 4.07
CA VAL A 192 -29.68 8.04 3.82
C VAL A 192 -29.73 9.09 2.72
N GLN A 193 -28.91 10.12 2.85
CA GLN A 193 -28.75 11.17 1.84
C GLN A 193 -27.49 10.95 1.01
N LYS A 194 -26.51 10.21 1.55
CA LYS A 194 -25.24 9.94 0.88
C LYS A 194 -24.73 8.54 1.13
N VAL A 195 -24.07 7.99 0.12
CA VAL A 195 -23.32 6.73 0.20
C VAL A 195 -21.86 7.01 -0.11
N PHE A 196 -20.96 6.70 0.84
CA PHE A 196 -19.53 6.64 0.60
C PHE A 196 -19.13 5.20 0.34
N VAL A 197 -18.46 4.94 -0.76
CA VAL A 197 -18.03 3.60 -1.16
C VAL A 197 -16.51 3.50 -1.05
N LEU A 198 -16.02 2.44 -0.43
CA LEU A 198 -14.61 2.04 -0.49
C LEU A 198 -14.50 0.69 -1.18
N MET A 199 -13.88 0.68 -2.36
CA MET A 199 -13.72 -0.50 -3.20
C MET A 199 -12.41 -0.40 -3.99
N GLY A 200 -11.84 -1.53 -4.39
CA GLY A 200 -10.56 -1.63 -5.06
C GLY A 200 -10.42 -0.64 -6.22
N GLU A 201 -9.25 -0.02 -6.34
CA GLU A 201 -8.98 1.09 -7.25
C GLU A 201 -9.43 0.83 -8.70
N ALA A 202 -9.26 -0.39 -9.21
CA ALA A 202 -9.69 -0.76 -10.56
C ALA A 202 -11.20 -0.58 -10.79
N HIS A 203 -12.05 -0.72 -9.76
CA HIS A 203 -13.51 -0.50 -9.88
C HIS A 203 -13.87 0.96 -10.19
N MET A 204 -12.95 1.90 -9.94
CA MET A 204 -13.19 3.34 -10.11
C MET A 204 -13.12 3.80 -11.57
N ALA A 205 -12.75 2.94 -12.52
CA ALA A 205 -12.74 3.32 -13.94
C ALA A 205 -14.17 3.69 -14.41
N PRO A 206 -14.35 4.66 -15.33
CA PRO A 206 -15.68 5.11 -15.74
C PRO A 206 -16.60 3.99 -16.25
N THR A 207 -16.08 2.99 -16.96
CA THR A 207 -16.82 1.85 -17.53
C THR A 207 -17.15 0.75 -16.51
N HIS A 208 -16.84 0.95 -15.23
CA HIS A 208 -16.95 -0.05 -14.19
C HIS A 208 -18.06 0.29 -13.18
N LEU A 209 -17.73 0.48 -11.90
CA LEU A 209 -18.69 0.81 -10.85
C LEU A 209 -19.44 2.13 -11.13
N PRO A 210 -18.81 3.22 -11.62
CA PRO A 210 -19.53 4.42 -12.04
C PRO A 210 -20.62 4.14 -13.08
N GLN A 211 -20.32 3.39 -14.14
CA GLN A 211 -21.30 3.01 -15.15
C GLN A 211 -22.41 2.12 -14.58
N ALA A 212 -22.07 1.14 -13.73
CA ALA A 212 -23.06 0.30 -13.07
C ALA A 212 -24.05 1.12 -12.24
N ILE A 213 -23.57 2.13 -11.52
CA ILE A 213 -24.39 3.05 -10.72
C ILE A 213 -25.26 3.93 -11.63
N GLU A 214 -24.71 4.45 -12.73
CA GLU A 214 -25.47 5.23 -13.70
C GLU A 214 -26.63 4.42 -14.29
N GLU A 215 -26.38 3.19 -14.71
CA GLU A 215 -27.40 2.31 -15.26
C GLU A 215 -28.46 1.89 -14.22
N ALA A 216 -28.05 1.60 -12.99
CA ALA A 216 -28.98 1.31 -11.90
C ALA A 216 -29.82 2.55 -11.54
N SER A 217 -29.21 3.74 -11.52
CA SER A 217 -29.86 5.04 -11.28
C SER A 217 -30.98 5.30 -12.28
N LYS A 218 -30.70 5.14 -13.58
CA LYS A 218 -31.72 5.27 -14.66
C LYS A 218 -32.86 4.28 -14.48
N ARG A 219 -32.55 3.00 -14.21
CA ARG A 219 -33.57 1.95 -14.12
C ARG A 219 -34.44 2.05 -12.86
N LEU A 220 -33.87 2.52 -11.76
CA LEU A 220 -34.58 2.65 -10.48
C LEU A 220 -35.21 4.04 -10.28
N GLY A 221 -34.97 4.99 -11.20
CA GLY A 221 -35.51 6.35 -11.11
C GLY A 221 -34.93 7.16 -9.94
N VAL A 222 -33.70 6.87 -9.55
CA VAL A 222 -33.02 7.53 -8.43
C VAL A 222 -32.01 8.53 -8.99
N GLU A 223 -32.12 9.82 -8.65
CA GLU A 223 -31.12 10.81 -9.06
C GLU A 223 -29.78 10.54 -8.36
N VAL A 224 -28.71 10.34 -9.14
CA VAL A 224 -27.36 10.11 -8.63
C VAL A 224 -26.39 11.17 -9.17
N GLN A 225 -25.68 11.79 -8.24
CA GLN A 225 -24.53 12.66 -8.47
C GLN A 225 -23.30 11.95 -7.93
N CYS A 226 -22.63 11.20 -8.80
CA CYS A 226 -21.48 10.38 -8.49
C CYS A 226 -20.18 11.21 -8.51
N LEU A 227 -19.31 11.01 -7.52
CA LEU A 227 -17.95 11.55 -7.46
C LEU A 227 -16.98 10.40 -7.27
N VAL A 228 -15.92 10.35 -8.08
CA VAL A 228 -14.84 9.38 -7.95
C VAL A 228 -13.59 10.04 -7.37
N ILE A 229 -13.00 9.41 -6.36
CA ILE A 229 -11.74 9.82 -5.76
C ILE A 229 -10.78 8.63 -5.82
N HIS A 230 -9.82 8.72 -6.73
CA HIS A 230 -8.73 7.75 -6.83
C HIS A 230 -7.71 8.00 -5.72
N GLN A 231 -7.10 6.93 -5.20
CA GLN A 231 -6.05 7.03 -4.17
C GLN A 231 -4.68 6.58 -4.67
N ILE A 232 -4.64 5.63 -5.61
CA ILE A 232 -3.42 5.11 -6.22
C ILE A 232 -3.61 5.10 -7.74
N LEU A 233 -2.87 5.94 -8.47
CA LEU A 233 -2.87 5.93 -9.94
C LEU A 233 -1.43 5.95 -10.41
N ASP A 234 -0.90 4.77 -10.74
CA ASP A 234 0.53 4.57 -10.97
C ASP A 234 1.12 5.55 -12.00
N LYS A 235 0.51 5.61 -13.18
CA LYS A 235 0.94 6.52 -14.26
C LYS A 235 0.88 7.98 -13.85
N LEU A 236 -0.19 8.41 -13.19
CA LEU A 236 -0.34 9.79 -12.75
C LEU A 236 0.69 10.13 -11.65
N TRP A 237 0.97 9.21 -10.73
CA TRP A 237 1.98 9.40 -9.71
C TRP A 237 3.37 9.59 -10.34
N PHE A 238 3.74 8.76 -11.32
CA PHE A 238 4.99 8.94 -12.05
C PHE A 238 5.03 10.26 -12.83
N ASP A 239 3.93 10.70 -13.44
CA ASP A 239 3.83 12.02 -14.08
C ASP A 239 4.05 13.17 -13.08
N LEU A 240 3.60 13.01 -11.81
CA LEU A 240 3.82 14.00 -10.75
C LEU A 240 5.28 14.06 -10.30
N VAL A 241 5.92 12.90 -10.14
CA VAL A 241 7.36 12.78 -9.82
C VAL A 241 8.21 13.36 -10.95
N GLU A 242 7.87 13.07 -12.20
CA GLU A 242 8.57 13.62 -13.37
C GLU A 242 8.55 15.16 -13.37
N LYS A 243 7.47 15.74 -12.86
CA LYS A 243 7.27 17.19 -12.72
C LYS A 243 7.81 17.76 -11.39
N GLY A 244 8.26 16.91 -10.45
CA GLY A 244 8.78 17.32 -9.14
C GLY A 244 7.74 17.97 -8.22
N ILE A 245 6.47 17.56 -8.33
CA ILE A 245 5.33 18.15 -7.60
C ILE A 245 4.51 17.11 -6.82
N GLU A 246 5.00 15.87 -6.70
CA GLU A 246 4.35 14.78 -5.98
C GLU A 246 4.09 15.12 -4.51
N GLY A 247 4.97 15.89 -3.86
CA GLY A 247 4.79 16.36 -2.47
C GLY A 247 3.96 17.65 -2.34
N MET A 248 3.67 18.35 -3.43
CA MET A 248 2.88 19.60 -3.43
C MET A 248 1.41 19.36 -3.81
N ALA A 249 1.13 18.28 -4.54
CA ALA A 249 -0.17 17.97 -5.08
C ALA A 249 -1.05 17.19 -4.10
N GLU A 250 -1.57 17.84 -3.05
CA GLU A 250 -2.51 17.18 -2.11
C GLU A 250 -3.79 16.67 -2.79
N VAL A 251 -4.25 17.38 -3.82
CA VAL A 251 -5.43 17.04 -4.61
C VAL A 251 -5.14 17.34 -6.08
N VAL A 252 -5.37 16.35 -6.94
CA VAL A 252 -5.35 16.52 -8.40
C VAL A 252 -6.76 16.35 -8.93
N LYS A 253 -7.20 17.28 -9.77
CA LYS A 253 -8.49 17.19 -10.46
C LYS A 253 -8.27 16.63 -11.86
N LEU A 254 -8.88 15.47 -12.10
CA LEU A 254 -8.82 14.78 -13.39
C LEU A 254 -9.93 15.31 -14.30
N GLN A 255 -11.15 15.39 -13.77
CA GLN A 255 -12.36 15.87 -14.45
C GLN A 255 -13.28 16.56 -13.43
N LYS A 256 -14.51 16.93 -13.82
CA LYS A 256 -15.46 17.66 -12.97
C LYS A 256 -15.81 16.89 -11.68
N ASP A 257 -15.92 15.58 -11.81
CA ASP A 257 -16.42 14.59 -10.85
C ASP A 257 -15.42 13.47 -10.60
N ARG A 258 -14.15 13.68 -10.95
CA ARG A 258 -13.05 12.74 -10.75
C ARG A 258 -11.82 13.45 -10.20
N PHE A 259 -11.38 13.01 -9.03
CA PHE A 259 -10.22 13.52 -8.33
C PHE A 259 -9.23 12.39 -8.04
N TYR A 260 -7.98 12.77 -7.82
CA TYR A 260 -6.93 11.91 -7.29
C TYR A 260 -6.40 12.55 -6.02
N VAL A 261 -6.39 11.78 -4.93
CA VAL A 261 -5.86 12.18 -3.62
C VAL A 261 -4.85 11.10 -3.23
N PRO A 262 -3.55 11.34 -3.44
CA PRO A 262 -2.52 10.31 -3.25
C PRO A 262 -2.56 9.76 -1.82
N ALA A 263 -2.75 8.45 -1.68
CA ALA A 263 -2.62 7.79 -0.38
C ALA A 263 -1.17 7.43 -0.05
N SER A 264 -0.40 7.01 -1.05
CA SER A 264 1.03 6.67 -0.98
C SER A 264 1.62 6.57 -2.39
N SER A 265 2.90 6.25 -2.52
CA SER A 265 3.48 5.85 -3.80
C SER A 265 2.97 4.46 -4.26
N PRO A 266 2.92 4.19 -5.58
CA PRO A 266 2.66 2.87 -6.12
C PRO A 266 3.64 1.80 -5.62
N ILE A 267 4.90 2.19 -5.36
CA ILE A 267 5.95 1.30 -4.86
C ILE A 267 5.57 0.80 -3.46
N VAL A 268 5.16 1.69 -2.57
CA VAL A 268 4.74 1.32 -1.21
C VAL A 268 3.43 0.55 -1.21
N ALA A 269 2.49 0.86 -2.12
CA ALA A 269 1.29 0.05 -2.29
C ALA A 269 1.67 -1.41 -2.60
N GLN A 270 2.54 -1.65 -3.59
CA GLN A 270 3.02 -2.99 -3.94
C GLN A 270 3.74 -3.70 -2.79
N GLN A 271 4.56 -2.97 -2.02
CA GLN A 271 5.27 -3.55 -0.88
C GLN A 271 4.34 -3.94 0.25
N SER A 272 3.28 -3.15 0.50
CA SER A 272 2.25 -3.53 1.45
C SER A 272 1.62 -4.88 1.08
N PHE A 273 1.44 -5.15 -0.22
CA PHE A 273 0.94 -6.44 -0.71
C PHE A 273 1.96 -7.56 -0.50
N LEU A 274 3.22 -7.34 -0.92
CA LEU A 274 4.30 -8.32 -0.77
C LEU A 274 4.52 -8.73 0.69
N ALA A 275 4.49 -7.77 1.62
CA ALA A 275 4.64 -8.03 3.05
C ALA A 275 3.52 -8.92 3.60
N GLN A 276 2.27 -8.65 3.20
CA GLN A 276 1.12 -9.42 3.64
C GLN A 276 1.14 -10.87 3.12
N VAL A 277 1.56 -11.08 1.86
CA VAL A 277 1.69 -12.43 1.30
C VAL A 277 2.81 -13.23 1.99
N SER A 278 3.82 -12.55 2.51
CA SER A 278 4.91 -13.15 3.30
C SER A 278 4.55 -13.44 4.76
N ASP A 279 3.30 -13.19 5.20
CA ASP A 279 2.85 -13.29 6.60
C ASP A 279 3.69 -12.44 7.58
N GLU A 280 4.29 -11.36 7.08
CA GLU A 280 5.06 -10.42 7.88
C GLU A 280 4.27 -9.13 8.10
N ARG A 281 4.25 -8.66 9.35
CA ARG A 281 3.57 -7.40 9.67
C ARG A 281 4.41 -6.24 9.15
N TRP A 282 3.86 -5.50 8.19
CA TRP A 282 4.41 -4.23 7.73
C TRP A 282 4.46 -3.20 8.88
N ALA A 283 5.57 -2.50 9.03
CA ALA A 283 5.73 -1.48 10.05
C ALA A 283 4.80 -0.27 9.78
N LEU A 284 4.07 0.16 10.81
CA LEU A 284 3.05 1.22 10.71
C LEU A 284 3.63 2.66 10.65
N CYS A 285 4.95 2.82 10.79
CA CYS A 285 5.64 4.11 10.91
C CYS A 285 6.46 4.47 9.65
N TYR A 286 6.05 4.03 8.47
CA TYR A 286 6.86 4.19 7.26
C TYR A 286 6.85 5.59 6.66
N ASP A 287 5.82 6.39 6.95
CA ASP A 287 5.72 7.79 6.51
C ASP A 287 6.40 8.77 7.50
N ASP A 288 6.89 8.27 8.63
CA ASP A 288 7.61 9.03 9.65
C ASP A 288 9.07 8.56 9.71
N LEU A 289 9.96 9.30 9.07
CA LEU A 289 11.39 8.97 9.02
C LEU A 289 12.03 8.89 10.41
N GLU A 290 11.64 9.77 11.33
CA GLU A 290 12.13 9.73 12.70
C GLU A 290 11.61 8.50 13.42
N GLY A 291 10.35 8.14 13.20
CA GLY A 291 9.77 6.87 13.64
C GLY A 291 10.48 5.65 13.07
N LEU A 292 10.80 5.65 11.78
CA LEU A 292 11.52 4.57 11.10
C LEU A 292 12.95 4.43 11.62
N LYS A 293 13.68 5.55 11.76
CA LYS A 293 15.02 5.59 12.35
C LYS A 293 14.98 5.11 13.80
N ALA A 294 14.05 5.59 14.61
CA ALA A 294 13.91 5.16 16.00
C ALA A 294 13.62 3.66 16.11
N LEU A 295 12.77 3.12 15.21
CA LEU A 295 12.52 1.69 15.10
C LEU A 295 13.79 0.93 14.75
N PHE A 296 14.50 1.34 13.70
CA PHE A 296 15.76 0.71 13.29
C PHE A 296 16.81 0.73 14.42
N LEU A 297 17.02 1.87 15.06
CA LEU A 297 17.93 2.02 16.20
C LEU A 297 17.51 1.19 17.41
N LYS A 298 16.21 0.89 17.57
CA LYS A 298 15.75 -0.07 18.58
C LYS A 298 16.25 -1.48 18.25
N TYR A 299 16.14 -1.93 17.00
CA TYR A 299 16.64 -3.25 16.59
C TYR A 299 18.15 -3.38 16.78
N VAL A 300 18.93 -2.35 16.39
CA VAL A 300 20.38 -2.31 16.62
C VAL A 300 20.72 -2.45 18.11
N ARG A 301 20.00 -1.74 18.99
CA ARG A 301 20.20 -1.82 20.46
C ARG A 301 19.79 -3.18 21.01
N ASP A 302 18.65 -3.72 20.59
CA ASP A 302 18.15 -5.02 21.02
C ASP A 302 19.12 -6.14 20.62
N LEU A 303 19.64 -6.14 19.39
CA LEU A 303 20.67 -7.07 18.93
C LEU A 303 21.96 -6.93 19.71
N SER A 304 22.44 -5.69 19.93
CA SER A 304 23.64 -5.43 20.72
C SER A 304 23.51 -6.02 22.12
N LYS A 305 22.36 -5.83 22.76
CA LYS A 305 22.07 -6.38 24.09
C LYS A 305 22.00 -7.91 24.08
N ILE A 306 21.29 -8.50 23.13
CA ILE A 306 21.10 -9.95 23.02
C ILE A 306 22.44 -10.67 22.81
N PHE A 307 23.29 -10.12 21.95
CA PHE A 307 24.61 -10.69 21.65
C PHE A 307 25.73 -10.19 22.56
N SER A 308 25.42 -9.37 23.58
CA SER A 308 26.40 -8.78 24.49
C SER A 308 27.53 -8.03 23.76
N LEU A 309 27.16 -7.32 22.69
CA LEU A 309 28.07 -6.51 21.88
C LEU A 309 28.19 -5.08 22.45
N PRO A 310 29.32 -4.41 22.24
CA PRO A 310 29.47 -3.00 22.59
C PRO A 310 28.50 -2.13 21.77
N SER A 311 28.08 -0.99 22.35
CA SER A 311 27.27 -0.03 21.62
C SER A 311 28.11 0.62 20.51
N PRO A 312 27.71 0.53 19.23
CA PRO A 312 28.44 1.17 18.15
C PRO A 312 28.31 2.71 18.26
N LYS A 313 29.35 3.42 17.82
CA LYS A 313 29.37 4.88 17.71
C LYS A 313 28.82 5.32 16.35
N GLY A 314 28.40 6.58 16.21
CA GLY A 314 27.97 7.15 14.92
C GLY A 314 26.56 6.74 14.46
N LEU A 315 25.81 5.95 15.23
CA LEU A 315 24.44 5.54 14.87
C LEU A 315 23.49 6.73 14.65
N GLN A 316 23.70 7.83 15.36
CA GLN A 316 22.83 9.00 15.27
C GLN A 316 22.99 9.75 13.95
N ASP A 317 24.14 9.61 13.28
CA ASP A 317 24.43 10.30 12.03
C ASP A 317 23.89 9.53 10.82
N ILE A 318 23.46 8.28 11.01
CA ILE A 318 22.89 7.44 9.95
C ILE A 318 21.49 7.91 9.60
N VAL A 319 21.27 8.14 8.30
CA VAL A 319 19.95 8.35 7.72
C VAL A 319 19.34 6.98 7.40
N VAL A 320 18.17 6.70 7.98
CA VAL A 320 17.41 5.47 7.69
C VAL A 320 16.21 5.87 6.85
N PHE A 321 16.11 5.30 5.65
CA PHE A 321 15.07 5.67 4.71
C PHE A 321 14.53 4.48 3.95
N GLY A 322 13.34 4.65 3.40
CA GLY A 322 12.64 3.64 2.62
C GLY A 322 12.25 4.12 1.23
N PRO A 323 11.39 3.39 0.53
CA PRO A 323 11.05 3.68 -0.86
C PRO A 323 10.22 4.96 -1.06
N ASN A 324 9.49 5.40 -0.01
CA ASN A 324 8.74 6.67 0.01
C ASN A 324 9.61 7.90 0.33
N SER A 325 10.88 7.73 0.70
CA SER A 325 11.75 8.79 1.21
C SER A 325 12.45 9.56 0.09
N LEU A 326 11.67 10.12 -0.83
CA LEU A 326 12.16 10.78 -2.04
C LEU A 326 13.07 11.98 -1.76
N SER A 327 12.72 12.79 -0.75
CA SER A 327 13.53 13.94 -0.32
C SER A 327 14.90 13.51 0.19
N GLU A 328 14.95 12.43 0.96
CA GLU A 328 16.18 11.91 1.58
C GLU A 328 17.07 11.28 0.52
N ILE A 329 16.49 10.51 -0.40
CA ILE A 329 17.23 9.95 -1.54
C ILE A 329 17.78 11.09 -2.41
N SER A 330 17.00 12.14 -2.65
CA SER A 330 17.44 13.31 -3.41
C SER A 330 18.57 14.09 -2.71
N GLN A 331 18.51 14.23 -1.38
CA GLN A 331 19.59 14.84 -0.60
C GLN A 331 20.84 13.96 -0.59
N LEU A 332 20.69 12.65 -0.39
CA LEU A 332 21.78 11.68 -0.40
C LEU A 332 22.50 11.70 -1.75
N ALA A 333 21.75 11.70 -2.85
CA ALA A 333 22.26 11.75 -4.22
C ALA A 333 23.18 12.96 -4.51
N LYS A 334 23.08 14.05 -3.72
CA LYS A 334 23.95 15.22 -3.85
C LYS A 334 25.31 15.06 -3.18
N THR A 335 25.44 14.09 -2.28
CA THR A 335 26.58 13.95 -1.37
C THR A 335 27.39 12.69 -1.61
N ILE A 336 26.75 11.62 -2.08
CA ILE A 336 27.40 10.32 -2.29
C ILE A 336 28.13 10.26 -3.63
N SER A 337 29.14 9.39 -3.72
CA SER A 337 29.87 9.13 -4.97
C SER A 337 29.00 8.42 -6.01
N GLU A 338 29.42 8.47 -7.28
CA GLU A 338 28.75 7.76 -8.37
C GLU A 338 28.75 6.24 -8.15
N GLU A 339 29.81 5.69 -7.58
CA GLU A 339 29.92 4.27 -7.24
C GLU A 339 28.88 3.87 -6.19
N VAL A 340 28.75 4.65 -5.11
CA VAL A 340 27.75 4.42 -4.06
C VAL A 340 26.33 4.54 -4.62
N TRP A 341 26.09 5.51 -5.51
CA TRP A 341 24.81 5.66 -6.20
C TRP A 341 24.45 4.44 -7.06
N GLN A 342 25.43 3.88 -7.79
CA GLN A 342 25.23 2.67 -8.59
C GLN A 342 24.93 1.45 -7.72
N ILE A 343 25.61 1.29 -6.58
CA ILE A 343 25.35 0.22 -5.61
C ILE A 343 23.93 0.34 -5.05
N LEU A 344 23.53 1.54 -4.59
CA LEU A 344 22.17 1.79 -4.10
C LEU A 344 21.12 1.49 -5.18
N SER A 345 21.38 1.94 -6.42
CA SER A 345 20.49 1.72 -7.56
C SER A 345 20.31 0.23 -7.89
N LEU A 346 21.38 -0.56 -7.80
CA LEU A 346 21.36 -2.00 -8.01
C LEU A 346 20.52 -2.71 -6.94
N HIS A 347 20.74 -2.39 -5.65
CA HIS A 347 19.99 -3.01 -4.56
C HIS A 347 18.49 -2.68 -4.67
N ILE A 348 18.14 -1.45 -5.03
CA ILE A 348 16.75 -1.06 -5.27
C ILE A 348 16.13 -1.84 -6.44
N GLU A 349 16.87 -2.02 -7.53
CA GLU A 349 16.43 -2.83 -8.68
C GLU A 349 16.23 -4.31 -8.32
N MET A 350 17.06 -4.83 -7.43
CA MET A 350 16.94 -6.18 -6.88
C MET A 350 15.91 -6.26 -5.75
N SER A 351 15.34 -5.12 -5.34
CA SER A 351 14.42 -4.98 -4.19
C SER A 351 15.03 -5.47 -2.88
N GLU A 352 16.32 -5.21 -2.70
CA GLU A 352 17.13 -5.56 -1.55
C GLU A 352 17.38 -4.33 -0.68
N SER A 353 17.47 -4.57 0.63
CA SER A 353 17.86 -3.53 1.58
C SER A 353 19.38 -3.37 1.54
N LEU A 354 19.88 -2.23 2.02
CA LEU A 354 21.29 -1.89 1.95
C LEU A 354 21.71 -1.04 3.15
N ALA A 355 22.56 -1.59 4.01
CA ALA A 355 23.25 -0.84 5.06
C ALA A 355 24.65 -0.39 4.62
N MET A 356 24.86 0.92 4.50
CA MET A 356 26.17 1.55 4.28
C MET A 356 26.45 2.59 5.36
N PRO A 357 26.65 2.17 6.63
CA PRO A 357 26.80 3.11 7.74
C PRO A 357 28.05 4.00 7.64
N ARG A 358 29.09 3.61 6.87
CA ARG A 358 30.24 4.47 6.57
C ARG A 358 29.89 5.65 5.66
N GLU A 359 28.92 5.45 4.77
CA GLU A 359 28.33 6.50 3.93
C GLU A 359 27.13 7.18 4.64
N ALA A 360 26.97 6.93 5.95
CA ALA A 360 25.92 7.48 6.81
C ALA A 360 24.49 7.16 6.37
N PHE A 361 24.23 5.99 5.76
CA PHE A 361 22.86 5.61 5.42
C PHE A 361 22.51 4.12 5.52
N VAL A 362 21.21 3.86 5.69
CA VAL A 362 20.57 2.55 5.55
C VAL A 362 19.30 2.71 4.73
N TYR A 363 19.23 1.97 3.62
CA TYR A 363 18.03 1.82 2.81
C TYR A 363 17.30 0.52 3.19
N LEU A 364 16.02 0.62 3.53
CA LEU A 364 15.17 -0.54 3.81
C LEU A 364 14.19 -0.72 2.65
N SER A 365 14.40 -1.78 1.85
CA SER A 365 13.51 -2.13 0.74
C SER A 365 12.15 -2.60 1.24
N GLU A 366 12.11 -3.31 2.37
CA GLU A 366 10.90 -3.78 3.02
C GLU A 366 10.92 -3.40 4.50
N LEU A 367 9.79 -2.92 5.01
CA LEU A 367 9.65 -2.44 6.37
C LEU A 367 9.05 -3.52 7.27
N THR A 368 9.59 -4.72 7.18
CA THR A 368 9.20 -5.85 8.01
C THR A 368 10.22 -6.07 9.13
N PRO A 369 9.84 -6.71 10.26
CA PRO A 369 10.77 -7.05 11.32
C PRO A 369 12.00 -7.82 10.85
N THR A 370 11.83 -8.69 9.85
CA THR A 370 12.92 -9.49 9.28
C THR A 370 13.97 -8.62 8.60
N HIS A 371 13.55 -7.75 7.68
CA HIS A 371 14.46 -6.89 6.92
C HIS A 371 15.12 -5.81 7.78
N ILE A 372 14.37 -5.21 8.71
CA ILE A 372 14.93 -4.24 9.67
C ILE A 372 16.01 -4.91 10.52
N ALA A 373 15.76 -6.12 11.01
CA ALA A 373 16.73 -6.85 11.83
C ALA A 373 17.97 -7.28 11.03
N GLU A 374 17.80 -7.66 9.77
CA GLU A 374 18.88 -8.01 8.85
C GLU A 374 19.84 -6.83 8.65
N GLU A 375 19.31 -5.66 8.25
CA GLU A 375 20.16 -4.48 8.06
C GLU A 375 20.69 -3.88 9.36
N ALA A 376 19.98 -4.04 10.48
CA ALA A 376 20.51 -3.70 11.79
C ALA A 376 21.74 -4.56 12.14
N SER A 377 21.74 -5.83 11.72
CA SER A 377 22.87 -6.74 11.92
C SER A 377 24.03 -6.43 11.00
N HIS A 378 23.76 -6.10 9.74
CA HIS A 378 24.78 -5.59 8.80
C HIS A 378 25.42 -4.29 9.32
N THR A 379 24.61 -3.39 9.86
CA THR A 379 25.09 -2.14 10.46
C THR A 379 26.00 -2.40 11.66
N LEU A 380 25.62 -3.33 12.55
CA LEU A 380 26.46 -3.73 13.68
C LEU A 380 27.78 -4.34 13.25
N LYS A 381 27.75 -5.26 12.27
CA LYS A 381 28.96 -5.84 11.69
C LYS A 381 29.89 -4.74 11.19
N GLU A 382 29.37 -3.83 10.38
CA GLU A 382 30.20 -2.81 9.73
C GLU A 382 30.80 -1.83 10.74
N LEU A 383 30.03 -1.41 11.76
CA LEU A 383 30.49 -0.46 12.77
C LEU A 383 31.40 -1.08 13.85
N LEU A 384 31.27 -2.38 14.13
CA LEU A 384 32.03 -3.03 15.21
C LEU A 384 33.22 -3.86 14.70
N ALA A 385 33.05 -4.58 13.58
CA ALA A 385 34.09 -5.44 13.03
C ALA A 385 34.93 -4.73 11.96
N GLY A 386 34.36 -3.72 11.29
CA GLY A 386 35.08 -2.74 10.47
C GLY A 386 36.23 -3.29 9.61
N SER A 387 35.94 -4.15 8.63
CA SER A 387 36.94 -4.65 7.69
C SER A 387 36.84 -3.93 6.35
N ASN A 388 37.98 -3.62 5.73
CA ASN A 388 37.98 -3.21 4.32
C ASN A 388 37.46 -4.36 3.45
N THR A 389 36.76 -4.02 2.37
CA THR A 389 36.38 -4.98 1.35
C THR A 389 37.64 -5.67 0.80
N PRO A 390 37.75 -7.01 0.88
CA PRO A 390 38.93 -7.70 0.36
C PRO A 390 39.11 -7.49 -1.14
N CYS A 391 40.35 -7.30 -1.58
CA CYS A 391 40.67 -7.19 -3.01
C CYS A 391 40.78 -8.56 -3.70
N ASP A 392 41.18 -9.61 -2.97
CA ASP A 392 41.24 -10.97 -3.50
C ASP A 392 39.81 -11.49 -3.77
N PRO A 393 39.52 -12.04 -4.96
CA PRO A 393 38.17 -12.50 -5.29
C PRO A 393 37.62 -13.61 -4.39
N ASN A 394 38.47 -14.52 -3.87
CA ASN A 394 38.01 -15.59 -2.98
C ASN A 394 37.68 -15.01 -1.61
N ASP A 395 38.57 -14.18 -1.05
CA ASP A 395 38.31 -13.51 0.22
C ASP A 395 37.10 -12.58 0.13
N PHE A 396 36.93 -11.88 -1.00
CA PHE A 396 35.75 -11.07 -1.28
C PHE A 396 34.49 -11.93 -1.24
N PHE A 397 34.47 -13.05 -1.96
CA PHE A 397 33.35 -13.98 -1.98
C PHE A 397 33.00 -14.52 -0.59
N TYR A 398 33.99 -15.01 0.17
CA TYR A 398 33.75 -15.48 1.54
C TYR A 398 33.31 -14.35 2.48
N SER A 399 33.84 -13.14 2.33
CA SER A 399 33.41 -11.98 3.11
C SER A 399 31.96 -11.60 2.84
N ARG A 400 31.48 -11.78 1.60
CA ARG A 400 30.07 -11.60 1.23
C ARG A 400 29.20 -12.71 1.82
N ILE A 401 29.61 -13.97 1.77
CA ILE A 401 28.88 -15.06 2.45
C ILE A 401 28.73 -14.75 3.94
N MET A 402 29.80 -14.34 4.62
CA MET A 402 29.75 -14.00 6.03
C MET A 402 28.88 -12.77 6.32
N HIS A 403 28.82 -11.81 5.39
CA HIS A 403 27.89 -10.68 5.50
C HIS A 403 26.44 -11.16 5.53
N GLU A 404 26.03 -11.97 4.54
CA GLU A 404 24.66 -12.51 4.46
C GLU A 404 24.32 -13.42 5.64
N VAL A 405 25.28 -14.24 6.10
CA VAL A 405 25.10 -15.12 7.27
C VAL A 405 24.79 -14.30 8.54
N ILE A 406 25.48 -13.18 8.74
CA ILE A 406 25.25 -12.30 9.89
C ILE A 406 23.87 -11.64 9.81
N GLY A 407 23.49 -11.12 8.64
CA GLY A 407 22.16 -10.56 8.39
C GLY A 407 21.05 -11.57 8.68
N TYR A 408 21.17 -12.77 8.10
CA TYR A 408 20.23 -13.86 8.30
C TYR A 408 20.13 -14.26 9.78
N PHE A 409 21.27 -14.42 10.46
CA PHE A 409 21.30 -14.82 11.87
C PHE A 409 20.65 -13.77 12.78
N GLY A 410 20.94 -12.49 12.59
CA GLY A 410 20.31 -11.45 13.41
C GLY A 410 18.82 -11.29 13.14
N SER A 411 18.38 -11.50 11.90
CA SER A 411 16.94 -11.51 11.59
C SER A 411 16.17 -12.65 12.27
N LYS A 412 16.81 -13.81 12.45
CA LYS A 412 16.23 -14.99 13.12
C LYS A 412 15.89 -14.71 14.59
N VAL A 413 16.56 -13.74 15.21
CA VAL A 413 16.25 -13.30 16.58
C VAL A 413 14.83 -12.75 16.69
N PHE A 414 14.39 -11.97 15.69
CA PHE A 414 13.05 -11.35 15.68
C PHE A 414 12.03 -12.14 14.88
N ASN A 415 12.48 -12.96 13.93
CA ASN A 415 11.65 -13.91 13.20
C ASN A 415 12.24 -15.33 13.26
N PRO A 416 12.00 -16.09 14.34
CA PRO A 416 12.50 -17.47 14.47
C PRO A 416 12.02 -18.40 13.33
N LYS A 417 10.88 -18.06 12.71
CA LYS A 417 10.28 -18.80 11.60
C LYS A 417 10.86 -18.47 10.23
N ARG A 418 11.72 -17.45 10.08
CA ARG A 418 12.36 -17.08 8.79
C ARG A 418 12.95 -18.33 8.14
N LYS A 419 12.62 -18.62 6.89
CA LYS A 419 13.22 -19.73 6.13
C LYS A 419 14.27 -19.17 5.18
N PRO A 420 15.36 -19.89 4.90
CA PRO A 420 16.27 -19.48 3.84
C PRO A 420 15.53 -19.52 2.49
N PRO A 421 15.96 -18.72 1.50
CA PRO A 421 15.45 -18.84 0.14
C PRO A 421 15.58 -20.29 -0.36
N SER A 422 14.55 -20.78 -1.04
CA SER A 422 14.62 -22.14 -1.63
C SER A 422 15.60 -22.16 -2.81
N LEU A 423 16.24 -23.31 -3.07
CA LEU A 423 17.13 -23.45 -4.22
C LEU A 423 16.41 -23.14 -5.55
N SER A 424 15.14 -23.54 -5.67
CA SER A 424 14.32 -23.25 -6.85
C SER A 424 14.02 -21.76 -7.02
N TYR A 425 13.92 -21.01 -5.91
CA TYR A 425 13.81 -19.56 -5.94
C TYR A 425 15.12 -18.91 -6.40
N LEU A 426 16.26 -19.32 -5.84
CA LEU A 426 17.58 -18.80 -6.22
C LEU A 426 17.89 -19.07 -7.70
N MET A 427 17.59 -20.28 -8.21
CA MET A 427 17.79 -20.61 -9.63
C MET A 427 16.90 -19.80 -10.58
N LYS A 428 15.77 -19.25 -10.10
CA LYS A 428 14.92 -18.36 -10.89
C LYS A 428 15.43 -16.92 -10.91
N MET A 429 16.27 -16.52 -9.96
CA MET A 429 16.88 -15.18 -9.92
C MET A 429 18.12 -15.05 -10.81
N VAL A 430 18.77 -16.16 -11.14
CA VAL A 430 19.99 -16.20 -12.00
C VAL A 430 19.65 -16.21 -13.50
N LYS A 431 18.37 -16.31 -13.86
CA LYS A 431 17.86 -16.23 -15.24
C LYS A 431 17.17 -14.90 -15.48
#